data_AF-A0A2H0Z9A2-F1
#
_entry.id   AF-A0A2H0Z9A2-F1
#
_cell.length_a   1.000
_cell.length_b   1.000
_cell.length_c   1.000
_cell.angle_alpha   90.00
_cell.angle_beta   90.00
_cell.angle_gamma   90.00
#
_symmetry.space_group_name_H-M   'P 1'
#
loop_
_entity.id
_entity.type
_entity.pdbx_description
1 polymer ?
#
loop_
_entity_poly.entity_id
_entity_poly.type
_entity_poly.pdbx_seq_one_letter_code
_entity_poly.pdbx_strand_id
1 'polypeptide(L)'
;MKIIRKENLPVYLWGPDPEPEAARQIDNLSRLPFAFHHIAVMPDCHSGYGMPIGGVLAAQGFVIPNAVGVDIGCGMCAFKTSLKAGEAGRESLAKIVNNIRKTIPLGFEHHRREQDHRLMPAMPEKTGAPVARREYRSALTQLGTLGGGNHFIELQKDGGDNLWVMIHSGSRNLGKQVCDHYNRAARDTAGKRKITVPREWDLAFLPLGEETAAEYLDEMRYCVDFAFANRSAMMGKALEIIAGEFRLNEKEIKGECSFGGVPPSGVINIAHNYASLETHFGREVLVHRKGATLAAGGTLGIIPGSQGTSSYLVRGKGNPDSFNSCS
;
A
#
# COMPACT_ATOMS: atom_id res chain seq x y z
N MET A 1 22.31 0.06 10.37
CA MET A 1 21.67 1.39 10.35
C MET A 1 22.76 2.43 10.43
N LYS A 2 22.76 3.43 9.55
CA LYS A 2 23.63 4.61 9.55
C LYS A 2 22.81 5.80 10.02
N ILE A 3 23.36 6.61 10.93
CA ILE A 3 22.73 7.87 11.37
C ILE A 3 23.39 9.01 10.60
N ILE A 4 22.62 9.70 9.78
CA ILE A 4 23.06 10.88 9.05
C ILE A 4 22.59 12.10 9.83
N ARG A 5 23.54 12.88 10.36
CA ARG A 5 23.24 14.13 11.04
C ARG A 5 22.84 15.17 10.00
N LYS A 6 21.70 15.83 10.24
CA LYS A 6 21.20 16.98 9.48
C LYS A 6 21.05 18.16 10.42
N GLU A 7 20.77 19.33 9.85
CA GLU A 7 20.60 20.59 10.58
C GLU A 7 19.44 20.53 11.59
N ASN A 8 18.30 19.95 11.21
CA ASN A 8 17.09 19.91 12.03
C ASN A 8 16.86 18.53 12.68
N LEU A 9 16.58 17.50 11.87
CA LEU A 9 16.30 16.15 12.37
C LEU A 9 17.28 15.13 11.78
N PRO A 10 17.82 14.20 12.60
CA PRO A 10 18.67 13.14 12.09
C PRO A 10 17.87 12.21 11.16
N VAL A 11 18.59 11.58 10.22
CA VAL A 11 18.04 10.55 9.33
C VAL A 11 18.63 9.20 9.70
N TYR A 12 17.77 8.22 9.89
CA TYR A 12 18.12 6.86 10.24
C TYR A 12 17.96 6.02 8.97
N LEU A 13 19.09 5.61 8.41
CA LEU A 13 19.16 4.94 7.11
C LEU A 13 19.49 3.47 7.30
N TRP A 14 18.63 2.60 6.77
CA TRP A 14 18.92 1.20 6.52
C TRP A 14 19.19 1.03 5.04
N GLY A 15 20.31 0.40 4.67
CA GLY A 15 20.66 0.17 3.27
C GLY A 15 21.72 1.14 2.72
N PRO A 16 21.88 1.18 1.38
CA PRO A 16 22.87 2.01 0.71
C PRO A 16 22.53 3.50 0.79
N ASP A 17 23.49 4.36 0.45
CA ASP A 17 23.22 5.80 0.33
C ASP A 17 22.19 6.04 -0.81
N PRO A 18 21.13 6.82 -0.57
CA PRO A 18 20.08 7.08 -1.56
C PRO A 18 20.62 7.81 -2.78
N GLU A 19 19.97 7.60 -3.93
CA GLU A 19 20.25 8.36 -5.14
C GLU A 19 19.96 9.87 -4.95
N PRO A 20 20.58 10.77 -5.75
CA PRO A 20 20.57 12.22 -5.48
C PRO A 20 19.18 12.84 -5.25
N GLU A 21 18.18 12.42 -6.01
CA GLU A 21 16.82 12.95 -5.87
C GLU A 21 16.15 12.45 -4.59
N ALA A 22 16.21 11.15 -4.29
CA ALA A 22 15.78 10.59 -3.00
C ALA A 22 16.49 11.28 -1.81
N ALA A 23 17.80 11.51 -1.90
CA ALA A 23 18.58 12.20 -0.87
C ALA A 23 18.09 13.64 -0.65
N ARG A 24 17.72 14.36 -1.73
CA ARG A 24 17.10 15.70 -1.67
C ARG A 24 15.73 15.66 -0.99
N GLN A 25 14.89 14.68 -1.33
CA GLN A 25 13.57 14.51 -0.69
C GLN A 25 13.71 14.20 0.81
N ILE A 26 14.65 13.34 1.20
CA ILE A 26 14.97 13.07 2.62
C ILE A 26 15.43 14.33 3.34
N ASP A 27 16.25 15.17 2.69
CA ASP A 27 16.68 16.45 3.25
C ASP A 27 15.48 17.38 3.50
N ASN A 28 14.57 17.50 2.54
CA ASN A 28 13.33 18.27 2.67
C ASN A 28 12.47 17.77 3.85
N LEU A 29 12.29 16.45 3.98
CA LEU A 29 11.56 15.84 5.09
C LEU A 29 12.17 16.20 6.45
N SER A 30 13.51 16.11 6.55
CA SER A 30 14.22 16.41 7.80
C SER A 30 14.09 17.87 8.25
N ARG A 31 13.72 18.77 7.32
CA ARG A 31 13.54 20.21 7.58
C ARG A 31 12.08 20.60 7.87
N LEU A 32 11.13 19.67 7.77
CA LEU A 32 9.73 19.97 8.06
C LEU A 32 9.56 20.40 9.53
N PRO A 33 8.91 21.54 9.80
CA PRO A 33 8.83 22.11 11.16
C PRO A 33 7.97 21.31 12.14
N PHE A 34 7.19 20.36 11.63
CA PHE A 34 6.33 19.47 12.41
C PHE A 34 6.73 18.00 12.28
N ALA A 35 7.85 17.69 11.62
CA ALA A 35 8.42 16.35 11.66
C ALA A 35 8.91 16.03 13.07
N PHE A 36 8.75 14.77 13.49
CA PHE A 36 8.98 14.35 14.86
C PHE A 36 10.16 13.39 14.96
N HIS A 37 11.08 13.69 15.90
CA HIS A 37 12.22 12.87 16.32
C HIS A 37 13.30 12.63 15.25
N HIS A 38 12.96 12.03 14.10
CA HIS A 38 13.87 11.66 13.02
C HIS A 38 13.09 11.23 11.76
N ILE A 39 13.80 11.11 10.63
CA ILE A 39 13.29 10.46 9.41
C ILE A 39 13.86 9.05 9.35
N ALA A 40 13.03 8.03 9.13
CA ALA A 40 13.49 6.66 8.92
C ALA A 40 13.41 6.31 7.43
N VAL A 41 14.47 5.68 6.91
CA VAL A 41 14.63 5.37 5.47
C VAL A 41 15.00 3.91 5.31
N MET A 42 14.17 3.18 4.57
CA MET A 42 14.27 1.75 4.33
C MET A 42 15.28 1.42 3.19
N PRO A 43 15.80 0.17 3.12
CA PRO A 43 16.82 -0.21 2.14
C PRO A 43 16.45 -0.08 0.67
N ASP A 44 15.16 -0.11 0.35
CA ASP A 44 14.59 0.01 -0.98
C ASP A 44 14.29 1.46 -1.38
N CYS A 45 14.87 2.43 -0.68
CA CYS A 45 14.62 3.84 -0.90
C CYS A 45 15.00 4.30 -2.33
N HIS A 46 14.07 4.99 -2.97
CA HIS A 46 14.25 5.64 -4.26
C HIS A 46 13.32 6.85 -4.41
N SER A 47 13.56 7.68 -5.42
CA SER A 47 12.80 8.90 -5.65
C SER A 47 11.30 8.63 -5.76
N GLY A 48 10.53 9.44 -5.05
CA GLY A 48 9.08 9.49 -5.13
C GLY A 48 8.60 10.88 -5.50
N TYR A 49 7.39 11.21 -5.06
CA TYR A 49 6.80 12.55 -5.18
C TYR A 49 6.64 13.18 -3.80
N GLY A 50 7.38 14.26 -3.53
CA GLY A 50 7.49 14.93 -2.22
C GLY A 50 8.28 14.14 -1.17
N MET A 51 7.85 12.91 -0.91
CA MET A 51 8.53 11.93 -0.03
C MET A 51 9.04 10.76 -0.88
N PRO A 52 10.27 10.25 -0.64
CA PRO A 52 10.79 9.09 -1.34
C PRO A 52 9.97 7.85 -0.99
N ILE A 53 9.98 6.89 -1.90
CA ILE A 53 9.53 5.53 -1.61
C ILE A 53 10.58 4.90 -0.66
N GLY A 54 10.15 4.04 0.25
CA GLY A 54 10.98 3.54 1.36
C GLY A 54 11.13 4.55 2.51
N GLY A 55 10.37 5.65 2.51
CA GLY A 55 10.41 6.64 3.57
C GLY A 55 9.39 6.36 4.68
N VAL A 56 9.75 6.76 5.90
CA VAL A 56 8.84 6.86 7.04
C VAL A 56 9.02 8.22 7.74
N LEU A 57 7.92 8.96 7.86
CA LEU A 57 7.86 10.27 8.49
C LEU A 57 6.83 10.24 9.62
N ALA A 58 7.20 10.62 10.84
CA ALA A 58 6.23 10.94 11.88
C ALA A 58 5.99 12.46 11.91
N ALA A 59 4.73 12.88 11.85
CA ALA A 59 4.33 14.29 11.88
C ALA A 59 3.45 14.60 13.10
N GLN A 60 3.71 15.73 13.76
CA GLN A 60 2.90 16.22 14.89
C GLN A 60 1.81 17.17 14.41
N GLY A 61 0.54 16.76 14.54
CA GLY A 61 -0.59 17.65 14.30
C GLY A 61 -0.89 17.93 12.81
N PHE A 62 -0.23 17.24 11.87
CA PHE A 62 -0.48 17.43 10.43
C PHE A 62 -0.47 16.11 9.66
N VAL A 63 -1.24 16.07 8.57
CA VAL A 63 -1.21 15.01 7.56
C VAL A 63 -0.73 15.58 6.22
N ILE A 64 0.17 14.87 5.53
CA ILE A 64 0.69 15.26 4.22
C ILE A 64 0.23 14.22 3.18
N PRO A 65 -0.70 14.56 2.27
CA PRO A 65 -1.19 13.61 1.28
C PRO A 65 -0.10 12.97 0.41
N ASN A 66 0.88 13.75 -0.06
CA ASN A 66 1.98 13.22 -0.89
C ASN A 66 2.99 12.34 -0.12
N ALA A 67 3.02 12.46 1.21
CA ALA A 67 3.80 11.58 2.08
C ALA A 67 3.15 10.20 2.25
N VAL A 68 1.84 10.08 2.00
CA VAL A 68 1.17 8.79 1.77
C VAL A 68 1.39 8.31 0.34
N GLY A 69 1.25 9.23 -0.62
CA GLY A 69 1.39 8.95 -2.05
C GLY A 69 0.07 8.69 -2.77
N VAL A 70 0.12 8.75 -4.10
CA VAL A 70 -1.08 8.65 -4.96
C VAL A 70 -1.69 7.26 -5.01
N ASP A 71 -0.89 6.22 -4.75
CA ASP A 71 -1.40 4.85 -4.68
C ASP A 71 -1.67 4.44 -3.23
N ILE A 72 -2.64 5.11 -2.62
CA ILE A 72 -3.07 4.88 -1.24
C ILE A 72 -3.46 3.41 -1.08
N GLY A 73 -2.98 2.76 -0.03
CA GLY A 73 -3.29 1.36 0.24
C GLY A 73 -2.63 0.35 -0.68
N CYS A 74 -1.71 0.79 -1.57
CA CYS A 74 -0.83 -0.14 -2.28
C CYS A 74 -0.14 -1.08 -1.29
N GLY A 75 0.08 -2.32 -1.71
CA GLY A 75 0.66 -3.35 -0.88
C GLY A 75 0.40 -4.74 -1.42
N MET A 76 0.70 -5.73 -0.59
CA MET A 76 0.78 -7.13 -1.02
C MET A 76 -0.28 -7.98 -0.34
N CYS A 77 -0.79 -8.94 -1.10
CA CYS A 77 -1.61 -10.03 -0.64
C CYS A 77 -0.94 -11.34 -1.04
N ALA A 78 -0.76 -12.27 -0.10
CA ALA A 78 -0.15 -13.56 -0.36
C ALA A 78 -1.00 -14.70 0.21
N PHE A 79 -1.11 -15.78 -0.55
CA PHE A 79 -1.88 -16.95 -0.17
C PHE A 79 -1.12 -18.23 -0.49
N LYS A 80 -0.90 -19.04 0.56
CA LYS A 80 -0.40 -20.41 0.46
C LYS A 80 -1.53 -21.35 0.05
N THR A 81 -1.40 -22.03 -1.07
CA THR A 81 -2.32 -23.11 -1.46
C THR A 81 -1.93 -24.44 -0.80
N SER A 82 -2.80 -25.44 -0.88
CA SER A 82 -2.53 -26.84 -0.54
C SER A 82 -1.67 -27.56 -1.58
N LEU A 83 -1.59 -27.02 -2.80
CA LEU A 83 -0.86 -27.60 -3.93
C LEU A 83 0.65 -27.50 -3.74
N LYS A 84 1.35 -28.50 -4.28
CA LYS A 84 2.80 -28.45 -4.43
C LYS A 84 3.17 -27.78 -5.76
N ALA A 85 4.22 -26.98 -5.74
CA ALA A 85 4.75 -26.36 -6.94
C ALA A 85 5.26 -27.42 -7.94
N GLY A 86 5.79 -28.56 -7.45
CA GLY A 86 6.15 -29.70 -8.28
C GLY A 86 4.97 -30.38 -9.00
N GLU A 87 3.74 -30.27 -8.48
CA GLU A 87 2.53 -30.78 -9.15
C GLU A 87 2.11 -29.87 -10.33
N ALA A 88 2.52 -28.59 -10.29
CA ALA A 88 2.26 -27.63 -11.33
C ALA A 88 3.33 -27.69 -12.43
N GLY A 89 3.09 -28.55 -13.43
CA GLY A 89 3.91 -28.59 -14.64
C GLY A 89 3.93 -27.24 -15.38
N ARG A 90 4.99 -27.00 -16.18
CA ARG A 90 5.16 -25.74 -16.95
C ARG A 90 3.95 -25.39 -17.82
N GLU A 91 3.30 -26.40 -18.39
CA GLU A 91 2.09 -26.22 -19.20
C GLU A 91 0.93 -25.68 -18.36
N SER A 92 0.64 -26.29 -17.21
CA SER A 92 -0.42 -25.84 -16.29
C SER A 92 -0.13 -24.44 -15.75
N LEU A 93 1.10 -24.14 -15.37
CA LEU A 93 1.49 -22.78 -14.95
C LEU A 93 1.25 -21.76 -16.07
N ALA A 94 1.60 -22.09 -17.32
CA ALA A 94 1.35 -21.23 -18.47
C ALA A 94 -0.16 -21.02 -18.71
N LYS A 95 -0.98 -22.08 -18.59
CA LYS A 95 -2.44 -21.98 -18.68
C LYS A 95 -3.03 -21.09 -17.61
N ILE A 96 -2.61 -21.27 -16.35
CA ILE A 96 -3.06 -20.45 -15.21
C ILE A 96 -2.72 -18.98 -15.45
N VAL A 97 -1.47 -18.66 -15.76
CA VAL A 97 -1.04 -17.28 -16.01
C VAL A 97 -1.80 -16.67 -17.20
N ASN A 98 -1.97 -17.42 -18.29
CA ASN A 98 -2.72 -16.94 -19.45
C ASN A 98 -4.20 -16.68 -19.13
N ASN A 99 -4.82 -17.53 -18.31
CA ASN A 99 -6.19 -17.34 -17.88
C ASN A 99 -6.32 -16.15 -16.91
N ILE A 100 -5.38 -15.98 -15.97
CA ILE A 100 -5.31 -14.80 -15.09
C ILE A 100 -5.26 -13.52 -15.94
N ARG A 101 -4.38 -13.47 -16.96
CA ARG A 101 -4.26 -12.32 -17.86
C ARG A 101 -5.53 -12.02 -18.66
N LYS A 102 -6.33 -13.05 -18.99
CA LYS A 102 -7.60 -12.88 -19.72
C LYS A 102 -8.75 -12.44 -18.79
N THR A 103 -8.70 -12.84 -17.52
CA THR A 103 -9.80 -12.64 -16.56
C THR A 103 -9.62 -11.38 -15.72
N ILE A 104 -8.40 -11.02 -15.35
CA ILE A 104 -8.09 -9.87 -14.50
C ILE A 104 -7.53 -8.75 -15.39
N PRO A 105 -8.24 -7.62 -15.54
CA PRO A 105 -7.76 -6.47 -16.32
C PRO A 105 -6.43 -5.94 -15.79
N LEU A 106 -5.53 -5.60 -16.71
CA LEU A 106 -4.16 -5.18 -16.42
C LEU A 106 -3.94 -3.73 -16.86
N GLY A 107 -2.92 -3.06 -16.31
CA GLY A 107 -2.55 -1.71 -16.73
C GLY A 107 -3.66 -0.70 -16.46
N PHE A 108 -4.15 -0.06 -17.52
CA PHE A 108 -5.23 0.93 -17.47
C PHE A 108 -6.59 0.34 -17.88
N GLU A 109 -6.67 -0.97 -18.13
CA GLU A 109 -7.92 -1.63 -18.47
C GLU A 109 -8.79 -1.85 -17.23
N HIS A 110 -10.11 -1.73 -17.42
CA HIS A 110 -11.13 -1.93 -16.39
C HIS A 110 -12.11 -3.02 -16.82
N HIS A 111 -12.92 -3.51 -15.87
CA HIS A 111 -14.03 -4.38 -16.19
C HIS A 111 -15.07 -3.65 -17.05
N ARG A 112 -15.65 -4.36 -18.03
CA ARG A 112 -16.72 -3.80 -18.89
C ARG A 112 -18.05 -3.60 -18.16
N ARG A 113 -18.21 -4.22 -16.99
CA ARG A 113 -19.40 -4.15 -16.14
C ARG A 113 -18.97 -3.81 -14.72
N GLU A 114 -19.84 -3.10 -14.01
CA GLU A 114 -19.69 -2.84 -12.59
C GLU A 114 -19.57 -4.15 -11.83
N GLN A 115 -18.61 -4.22 -10.91
CA GLN A 115 -18.52 -5.31 -9.95
C GLN A 115 -19.63 -5.20 -8.90
N ASP A 116 -19.84 -6.26 -8.15
CA ASP A 116 -20.86 -6.31 -7.11
C ASP A 116 -20.59 -5.28 -6.00
N HIS A 117 -21.59 -4.44 -5.70
CA HIS A 117 -21.50 -3.41 -4.68
C HIS A 117 -21.22 -3.98 -3.29
N ARG A 118 -21.60 -5.24 -3.03
CA ARG A 118 -21.37 -5.93 -1.76
C ARG A 118 -19.87 -6.19 -1.50
N LEU A 119 -19.04 -6.09 -2.53
CA LEU A 119 -17.59 -6.24 -2.43
C LEU A 119 -16.89 -4.89 -2.15
N MET A 120 -17.62 -3.78 -2.22
CA MET A 120 -17.08 -2.46 -1.91
C MET A 120 -17.02 -2.27 -0.38
N PRO A 121 -16.01 -1.57 0.15
CA PRO A 121 -15.98 -1.21 1.55
C PRO A 121 -17.11 -0.24 1.91
N ALA A 122 -17.45 -0.16 3.20
CA ALA A 122 -18.45 0.78 3.69
C ALA A 122 -17.98 2.22 3.48
N MET A 123 -18.83 3.05 2.89
CA MET A 123 -18.53 4.46 2.64
C MET A 123 -18.50 5.24 3.97
N PRO A 124 -17.53 6.12 4.22
CA PRO A 124 -17.53 6.96 5.42
C PRO A 124 -18.75 7.87 5.45
N GLU A 125 -19.52 7.80 6.55
CA GLU A 125 -20.71 8.63 6.74
C GLU A 125 -20.37 9.98 7.39
N LYS A 126 -19.46 9.98 8.35
CA LYS A 126 -19.14 11.14 9.20
C LYS A 126 -18.69 12.37 8.41
N THR A 127 -17.82 12.17 7.43
CA THR A 127 -17.20 13.23 6.60
C THR A 127 -17.85 13.35 5.22
N GLY A 128 -18.87 12.54 4.93
CA GLY A 128 -19.49 12.49 3.62
C GLY A 128 -18.63 11.85 2.51
N ALA A 129 -17.30 11.77 2.65
CA ALA A 129 -16.38 11.18 1.68
C ALA A 129 -16.59 11.68 0.22
N PRO A 130 -16.48 13.01 -0.01
CA PRO A 130 -16.89 13.63 -1.27
C PRO A 130 -16.15 13.09 -2.48
N VAL A 131 -14.86 12.76 -2.38
CA VAL A 131 -14.10 12.22 -3.52
C VAL A 131 -14.48 10.77 -3.78
N ALA A 132 -14.51 9.92 -2.75
CA ALA A 132 -14.87 8.52 -2.87
C ALA A 132 -16.29 8.32 -3.41
N ARG A 133 -17.26 9.15 -3.00
CA ARG A 133 -18.62 9.12 -3.56
C ARG A 133 -18.66 9.53 -5.03
N ARG A 134 -17.91 10.58 -5.40
CA ARG A 134 -17.79 11.01 -6.80
C ARG A 134 -17.18 9.92 -7.67
N GLU A 135 -16.15 9.24 -7.16
CA GLU A 135 -15.43 8.19 -7.89
C GLU A 135 -16.07 6.80 -7.79
N TYR A 136 -17.14 6.62 -6.99
CA TYR A 136 -17.68 5.30 -6.63
C TYR A 136 -18.06 4.44 -7.85
N ARG A 137 -18.76 5.01 -8.84
CA ARG A 137 -19.12 4.29 -10.07
C ARG A 137 -17.91 3.86 -10.88
N SER A 138 -16.88 4.71 -10.96
CA SER A 138 -15.62 4.35 -11.62
C SER A 138 -14.91 3.23 -10.85
N ALA A 139 -14.89 3.32 -9.52
CA ALA A 139 -14.29 2.33 -8.64
C ALA A 139 -14.94 0.94 -8.78
N LEU A 140 -16.26 0.87 -9.00
CA LEU A 140 -16.95 -0.41 -9.27
C LEU A 140 -16.43 -1.14 -10.51
N THR A 141 -15.95 -0.44 -11.54
CA THR A 141 -15.34 -1.08 -12.72
C THR A 141 -13.86 -1.39 -12.54
N GLN A 142 -13.22 -0.79 -11.54
CA GLN A 142 -11.80 -0.96 -11.21
C GLN A 142 -11.56 -2.00 -10.10
N LEU A 143 -12.58 -2.35 -9.33
CA LEU A 143 -12.49 -3.41 -8.33
C LEU A 143 -12.11 -4.74 -8.99
N GLY A 144 -11.13 -5.44 -8.44
CA GLY A 144 -10.58 -6.67 -9.03
C GLY A 144 -9.73 -6.42 -10.28
N THR A 145 -9.00 -5.30 -10.36
CA THR A 145 -8.07 -4.99 -11.46
C THR A 145 -6.65 -4.77 -10.94
N LEU A 146 -5.66 -5.16 -11.74
CA LEU A 146 -4.27 -5.15 -11.28
C LEU A 146 -3.67 -3.75 -11.24
N GLY A 147 -3.78 -3.04 -12.36
CA GLY A 147 -3.02 -1.81 -12.57
C GLY A 147 -1.75 -1.93 -13.37
N GLY A 148 -1.12 -0.77 -13.55
CA GLY A 148 0.19 -0.63 -14.20
C GLY A 148 1.29 -0.35 -13.18
N GLY A 149 2.45 0.10 -13.67
CA GLY A 149 3.61 0.35 -12.82
C GLY A 149 4.25 -0.95 -12.35
N ASN A 150 4.55 -1.04 -11.05
CA ASN A 150 5.17 -2.21 -10.41
C ASN A 150 4.16 -3.24 -9.88
N HIS A 151 2.88 -3.14 -10.26
CA HIS A 151 1.85 -4.10 -9.86
C HIS A 151 2.00 -5.44 -10.59
N PHE A 152 1.78 -6.54 -9.89
CA PHE A 152 1.93 -7.90 -10.43
C PHE A 152 1.04 -8.93 -9.74
N ILE A 153 0.82 -10.04 -10.44
CA ILE A 153 0.31 -11.30 -9.88
C ILE A 153 1.36 -12.37 -10.19
N GLU A 154 1.87 -13.04 -9.16
CA GLU A 154 2.91 -14.04 -9.28
C GLU A 154 2.51 -15.36 -8.64
N LEU A 155 2.88 -16.45 -9.32
CA LEU A 155 2.91 -17.78 -8.74
C LEU A 155 4.32 -18.03 -8.22
N GLN A 156 4.43 -18.34 -6.94
CA GLN A 156 5.71 -18.51 -6.24
C GLN A 156 5.75 -19.87 -5.55
N LYS A 157 6.95 -20.32 -5.15
CA LYS A 157 7.11 -21.51 -4.30
C LYS A 157 7.94 -21.20 -3.07
N ASP A 158 7.57 -21.81 -1.95
CA ASP A 158 8.38 -21.74 -0.72
C ASP A 158 9.42 -22.88 -0.65
N GLY A 159 10.26 -22.86 0.38
CA GLY A 159 11.28 -23.90 0.61
C GLY A 159 10.71 -25.29 0.90
N GLY A 160 9.41 -25.42 1.19
CA GLY A 160 8.70 -26.69 1.38
C GLY A 160 7.89 -27.12 0.15
N ASP A 161 8.21 -26.53 -1.02
CA ASP A 161 7.59 -26.76 -2.32
C ASP A 161 6.09 -26.46 -2.36
N ASN A 162 5.56 -25.62 -1.47
CA ASN A 162 4.15 -25.24 -1.54
C ASN A 162 3.95 -24.13 -2.58
N LEU A 163 2.88 -24.20 -3.36
CA LEU A 163 2.52 -23.17 -4.32
C LEU A 163 1.85 -21.99 -3.61
N TRP A 164 2.31 -20.78 -3.93
CA TRP A 164 1.80 -19.51 -3.43
C TRP A 164 1.30 -18.63 -4.57
N VAL A 165 0.28 -17.84 -4.28
CA VAL A 165 -0.13 -16.71 -5.12
C VAL A 165 0.21 -15.43 -4.37
N MET A 166 0.92 -14.51 -5.02
CA MET A 166 1.20 -13.16 -4.51
C MET A 166 0.63 -12.11 -5.46
N ILE A 167 -0.01 -11.10 -4.90
CA ILE A 167 -0.61 -9.98 -5.63
C ILE A 167 -0.08 -8.69 -5.05
N HIS A 168 0.47 -7.84 -5.89
CA HIS A 168 0.88 -6.48 -5.56
C HIS A 168 0.00 -5.49 -6.33
N SER A 169 -0.83 -4.75 -5.60
CA SER A 169 -1.75 -3.74 -6.17
C SER A 169 -2.28 -2.82 -5.07
N GLY A 170 -2.87 -1.69 -5.47
CA GLY A 170 -3.42 -0.68 -4.58
C GLY A 170 -4.85 -0.28 -4.88
N SER A 171 -5.17 0.98 -4.58
CA SER A 171 -6.53 1.52 -4.67
C SER A 171 -6.89 2.06 -6.06
N ARG A 172 -6.03 1.80 -7.06
CA ARG A 172 -6.27 2.18 -8.47
C ARG A 172 -6.44 3.69 -8.62
N ASN A 173 -7.26 4.17 -9.56
CA ASN A 173 -7.44 5.61 -9.76
C ASN A 173 -8.11 6.28 -8.55
N LEU A 174 -8.88 5.55 -7.73
CA LEU A 174 -9.55 6.10 -6.55
C LEU A 174 -8.55 6.76 -5.59
N GLY A 175 -7.48 6.07 -5.21
CA GLY A 175 -6.44 6.65 -4.34
C GLY A 175 -5.77 7.87 -4.95
N LYS A 176 -5.54 7.85 -6.27
CA LYS A 176 -4.96 8.98 -6.99
C LYS A 176 -5.88 10.21 -6.91
N GLN A 177 -7.18 10.04 -7.15
CA GLN A 177 -8.13 11.15 -7.07
C GLN A 177 -8.23 11.73 -5.66
N VAL A 178 -8.21 10.88 -4.63
CA VAL A 178 -8.18 11.30 -3.23
C VAL A 178 -6.90 12.09 -2.94
N CYS A 179 -5.73 11.51 -3.23
CA CYS A 179 -4.45 12.18 -2.99
C CYS A 179 -4.35 13.53 -3.71
N ASP A 180 -4.71 13.59 -5.00
CA ASP A 180 -4.64 14.81 -5.80
C ASP A 180 -5.59 15.91 -5.28
N HIS A 181 -6.80 15.52 -4.88
CA HIS A 181 -7.80 16.46 -4.34
C HIS A 181 -7.29 17.10 -3.04
N TYR A 182 -6.89 16.29 -2.07
CA TYR A 182 -6.49 16.79 -0.75
C TYR A 182 -5.11 17.45 -0.76
N ASN A 183 -4.20 17.03 -1.66
CA ASN A 183 -2.96 17.76 -1.89
C ASN A 183 -3.22 19.16 -2.49
N ARG A 184 -4.17 19.29 -3.42
CA ARG A 184 -4.59 20.59 -3.94
C ARG A 184 -5.19 21.46 -2.85
N ALA A 185 -6.12 20.92 -2.06
CA ALA A 185 -6.71 21.63 -0.92
C ALA A 185 -5.64 22.10 0.07
N ALA A 186 -4.64 21.26 0.36
CA ALA A 186 -3.51 21.61 1.21
C ALA A 186 -2.65 22.75 0.62
N ARG A 187 -2.43 22.77 -0.69
CA ARG A 187 -1.70 23.86 -1.38
C ARG A 187 -2.47 25.17 -1.38
N ASP A 188 -3.77 25.13 -1.66
CA ASP A 188 -4.62 26.33 -1.76
C ASP A 188 -4.75 27.08 -0.42
N THR A 189 -4.59 26.34 0.68
CA THR A 189 -4.66 26.87 2.04
C THR A 189 -3.28 27.20 2.62
N ALA A 190 -2.17 26.82 1.98
CA ALA A 190 -0.82 26.98 2.50
C ALA A 190 -0.44 28.43 2.80
N GLY A 191 -0.81 29.38 1.92
CA GLY A 191 -0.51 30.80 2.11
C GLY A 191 -1.22 31.47 3.28
N LYS A 192 -2.24 30.81 3.86
CA LYS A 192 -2.98 31.30 5.03
C LYS A 192 -2.40 30.79 6.35
N ARG A 193 -1.43 29.88 6.31
CA ARG A 193 -0.86 29.22 7.49
C ARG A 193 0.33 29.98 8.06
N LYS A 194 0.51 29.91 9.37
CA LYS A 194 1.71 30.41 10.07
C LYS A 194 2.96 29.57 9.78
N ILE A 195 2.76 28.30 9.46
CA ILE A 195 3.82 27.36 9.10
C ILE A 195 4.01 27.41 7.58
N THR A 196 5.23 27.65 7.14
CA THR A 196 5.59 27.69 5.72
C THR A 196 6.46 26.48 5.37
N VAL A 197 6.09 25.80 4.28
CA VAL A 197 6.88 24.74 3.64
C VAL A 197 7.06 25.14 2.18
N PRO A 198 8.28 25.12 1.62
CA PRO A 198 8.51 25.47 0.23
C PRO A 198 7.66 24.63 -0.73
N ARG A 199 7.06 25.30 -1.72
CA ARG A 199 6.05 24.68 -2.60
C ARG A 199 6.66 23.60 -3.48
N GLU A 200 7.90 23.79 -3.91
CA GLU A 200 8.70 22.88 -4.72
C GLU A 200 9.10 21.59 -3.99
N TRP A 201 8.87 21.51 -2.67
CA TRP A 201 9.06 20.26 -1.94
C TRP A 201 7.88 19.30 -2.10
N ASP A 202 6.74 19.75 -2.62
CA ASP A 202 5.54 18.93 -2.79
C ASP A 202 5.04 18.26 -1.49
N LEU A 203 5.28 18.90 -0.35
CA LEU A 203 4.90 18.45 0.99
C LEU A 203 3.83 19.35 1.64
N ALA A 204 2.85 19.77 0.84
CA ALA A 204 1.70 20.52 1.36
C ALA A 204 0.92 19.65 2.37
N PHE A 205 0.45 20.27 3.45
CA PHE A 205 -0.05 19.57 4.63
C PHE A 205 -1.42 20.09 5.07
N LEU A 206 -2.19 19.25 5.76
CA LEU A 206 -3.48 19.54 6.36
C LEU A 206 -3.37 19.43 7.89
N PRO A 207 -3.74 20.48 8.66
CA PRO A 207 -3.77 20.44 10.12
C PRO A 207 -4.81 19.46 10.65
N LEU A 208 -4.40 18.59 11.56
CA LEU A 208 -5.33 17.73 12.28
C LEU A 208 -6.30 18.60 13.10
N GLY A 209 -7.57 18.21 13.10
CA GLY A 209 -8.66 18.98 13.70
C GLY A 209 -9.42 19.88 12.72
N GLU A 210 -8.87 20.15 11.53
CA GLU A 210 -9.62 20.77 10.44
C GLU A 210 -10.50 19.74 9.71
N GLU A 211 -11.65 20.19 9.19
CA GLU A 211 -12.60 19.36 8.45
C GLU A 211 -11.92 18.65 7.27
N THR A 212 -11.14 19.39 6.46
CA THR A 212 -10.43 18.83 5.30
C THR A 212 -9.42 17.73 5.67
N ALA A 213 -8.79 17.81 6.86
CA ALA A 213 -7.92 16.75 7.33
C ALA A 213 -8.71 15.51 7.77
N ALA A 214 -9.86 15.70 8.43
CA ALA A 214 -10.75 14.61 8.81
C ALA A 214 -11.31 13.89 7.57
N GLU A 215 -11.76 14.65 6.57
CA GLU A 215 -12.20 14.12 5.28
C GLU A 215 -11.09 13.31 4.60
N TYR A 216 -9.87 13.87 4.49
CA TYR A 216 -8.74 13.15 3.91
C TYR A 216 -8.44 11.83 4.63
N LEU A 217 -8.43 11.82 5.96
CA LEU A 217 -8.10 10.61 6.74
C LEU A 217 -9.16 9.52 6.57
N ASP A 218 -10.44 9.88 6.54
CA ASP A 218 -11.53 8.93 6.30
C ASP A 218 -11.48 8.40 4.86
N GLU A 219 -11.25 9.26 3.87
CA GLU A 219 -11.13 8.85 2.47
C GLU A 219 -9.86 8.04 2.18
N MET A 220 -8.74 8.37 2.81
CA MET A 220 -7.51 7.58 2.76
C MET A 220 -7.77 6.17 3.32
N ARG A 221 -8.47 6.06 4.46
CA ARG A 221 -8.84 4.76 5.03
C ARG A 221 -9.78 3.98 4.09
N TYR A 222 -10.77 4.65 3.51
CA TYR A 222 -11.62 4.04 2.48
C TYR A 222 -10.80 3.54 1.27
N CYS A 223 -9.78 4.27 0.83
CA CYS A 223 -8.86 3.79 -0.21
C CYS A 223 -8.06 2.56 0.22
N VAL A 224 -7.58 2.50 1.48
CA VAL A 224 -6.90 1.31 2.01
C VAL A 224 -7.83 0.09 2.02
N ASP A 225 -9.08 0.28 2.45
CA ASP A 225 -10.09 -0.78 2.47
C ASP A 225 -10.49 -1.21 1.05
N PHE A 226 -10.60 -0.28 0.11
CA PHE A 226 -10.84 -0.57 -1.31
C PHE A 226 -9.66 -1.33 -1.92
N ALA A 227 -8.42 -0.96 -1.59
CA ALA A 227 -7.23 -1.68 -2.06
C ALA A 227 -7.21 -3.13 -1.55
N PHE A 228 -7.63 -3.36 -0.30
CA PHE A 228 -7.79 -4.71 0.23
C PHE A 228 -8.89 -5.49 -0.49
N ALA A 229 -10.06 -4.89 -0.71
CA ALA A 229 -11.14 -5.50 -1.48
C ALA A 229 -10.70 -5.83 -2.92
N ASN A 230 -9.95 -4.92 -3.55
CA ASN A 230 -9.39 -5.09 -4.88
C ASN A 230 -8.45 -6.32 -4.95
N ARG A 231 -7.49 -6.41 -4.02
CA ARG A 231 -6.59 -7.57 -3.92
C ARG A 231 -7.33 -8.87 -3.60
N SER A 232 -8.36 -8.81 -2.77
CA SER A 232 -9.18 -9.97 -2.39
C SER A 232 -10.00 -10.51 -3.56
N ALA A 233 -10.60 -9.62 -4.35
CA ALA A 233 -11.31 -9.99 -5.58
C ALA A 233 -10.37 -10.64 -6.60
N MET A 234 -9.16 -10.08 -6.80
CA MET A 234 -8.15 -10.70 -7.66
C MET A 234 -7.66 -12.04 -7.14
N MET A 235 -7.43 -12.16 -5.82
CA MET A 235 -7.02 -13.42 -5.19
C MET A 235 -8.07 -14.50 -5.39
N GLY A 236 -9.34 -14.19 -5.14
CA GLY A 236 -10.45 -15.13 -5.37
C GLY A 236 -10.49 -15.62 -6.82
N LYS A 237 -10.32 -14.74 -7.80
CA LYS A 237 -10.27 -15.11 -9.23
C LYS A 237 -9.05 -15.92 -9.60
N ALA A 238 -7.87 -15.58 -9.06
CA ALA A 238 -6.65 -16.36 -9.28
C ALA A 238 -6.79 -17.78 -8.72
N LEU A 239 -7.36 -17.93 -7.53
CA LEU A 239 -7.60 -19.24 -6.90
C LEU A 239 -8.67 -20.05 -7.63
N GLU A 240 -9.73 -19.43 -8.13
CA GLU A 240 -10.74 -20.08 -8.99
C GLU A 240 -10.09 -20.67 -10.26
N ILE A 241 -9.20 -19.91 -10.90
CA ILE A 241 -8.48 -20.36 -12.10
C ILE A 241 -7.53 -21.52 -11.78
N ILE A 242 -6.80 -21.45 -10.67
CA ILE A 242 -5.91 -22.52 -10.21
C ILE A 242 -6.73 -23.78 -9.90
N ALA A 243 -7.81 -23.65 -9.14
CA ALA A 243 -8.69 -24.76 -8.81
C ALA A 243 -9.26 -25.43 -10.06
N GLY A 244 -9.67 -24.64 -11.06
CA GLY A 244 -10.14 -25.17 -12.35
C GLY A 244 -9.09 -25.98 -13.12
N GLU A 245 -7.83 -25.52 -13.15
CA GLU A 245 -6.74 -26.25 -13.82
C GLU A 245 -6.46 -27.60 -13.15
N PHE A 246 -6.52 -27.67 -11.82
CA PHE A 246 -6.26 -28.89 -11.05
C PHE A 246 -7.54 -29.69 -10.70
N ARG A 247 -8.71 -29.26 -11.18
CA ARG A 247 -10.04 -29.86 -10.89
C ARG A 247 -10.34 -29.97 -9.39
N LEU A 248 -9.92 -28.96 -8.63
CA LEU A 248 -10.15 -28.86 -7.19
C LEU A 248 -11.42 -28.06 -6.88
N ASN A 249 -11.99 -28.30 -5.71
CA ASN A 249 -13.00 -27.46 -5.10
C ASN A 249 -12.41 -26.49 -4.06
N GLU A 250 -13.24 -25.56 -3.57
CA GLU A 250 -12.87 -24.53 -2.59
C GLU A 250 -12.19 -25.07 -1.33
N LYS A 251 -12.67 -26.21 -0.80
CA LYS A 251 -12.11 -26.81 0.43
C LYS A 251 -10.74 -27.42 0.17
N GLU A 252 -10.49 -27.85 -1.06
CA GLU A 252 -9.26 -28.54 -1.44
C GLU A 252 -8.09 -27.57 -1.65
N ILE A 253 -8.31 -26.32 -2.12
CA ILE A 253 -7.21 -25.37 -2.37
C ILE A 253 -6.63 -24.76 -1.07
N LYS A 254 -7.45 -24.59 -0.02
CA LYS A 254 -7.08 -24.34 1.39
C LYS A 254 -8.36 -24.27 2.25
N GLY A 255 -8.31 -24.72 3.50
CA GLY A 255 -9.45 -24.70 4.44
C GLY A 255 -10.26 -23.41 4.40
N GLU A 256 -11.56 -23.53 4.09
CA GLU A 256 -12.52 -22.43 3.88
C GLU A 256 -11.97 -21.26 3.03
N CYS A 257 -11.68 -21.55 1.76
CA CYS A 257 -11.47 -20.54 0.73
C CYS A 257 -12.79 -20.24 0.02
N SER A 258 -13.17 -18.97 -0.12
CA SER A 258 -14.35 -18.55 -0.90
C SER A 258 -13.92 -17.95 -2.24
N PHE A 259 -14.45 -18.47 -3.34
CA PHE A 259 -14.32 -17.81 -4.64
C PHE A 259 -15.30 -16.63 -4.74
N GLY A 260 -14.94 -15.58 -5.48
CA GLY A 260 -15.90 -14.52 -5.82
C GLY A 260 -15.98 -13.33 -4.85
N GLY A 261 -14.87 -12.94 -4.23
CA GLY A 261 -14.70 -11.58 -3.69
C GLY A 261 -14.65 -11.44 -2.17
N VAL A 262 -14.87 -12.53 -1.42
CA VAL A 262 -14.52 -12.57 0.00
C VAL A 262 -13.06 -13.05 0.13
N PRO A 263 -12.22 -12.39 0.95
CA PRO A 263 -10.83 -12.80 1.12
C PRO A 263 -10.77 -14.22 1.68
N PRO A 264 -10.02 -15.14 1.04
CA PRO A 264 -9.82 -16.49 1.57
C PRO A 264 -9.23 -16.48 2.99
N SER A 265 -9.64 -17.45 3.80
CA SER A 265 -9.06 -17.62 5.13
C SER A 265 -7.55 -17.89 5.04
N GLY A 266 -6.75 -17.18 5.85
CA GLY A 266 -5.30 -17.29 5.85
C GLY A 266 -4.59 -16.60 4.68
N VAL A 267 -5.25 -15.63 4.03
CA VAL A 267 -4.57 -14.58 3.25
C VAL A 267 -3.73 -13.71 4.20
N ILE A 268 -2.48 -13.48 3.82
CA ILE A 268 -1.64 -12.45 4.43
C ILE A 268 -1.82 -11.19 3.59
N ASN A 269 -2.20 -10.07 4.20
CA ASN A 269 -2.40 -8.80 3.50
C ASN A 269 -1.74 -7.66 4.26
N ILE A 270 -0.98 -6.84 3.55
CA ILE A 270 -0.36 -5.63 4.10
C ILE A 270 -0.53 -4.45 3.14
N ALA A 271 -0.57 -3.24 3.69
CA ALA A 271 -0.44 -1.99 2.95
C ALA A 271 0.92 -1.36 3.26
N HIS A 272 1.48 -0.62 2.31
CA HIS A 272 2.74 0.10 2.47
C HIS A 272 2.68 1.60 2.10
N ASN A 273 1.49 2.10 1.76
CA ASN A 273 1.21 3.51 1.47
C ASN A 273 0.00 3.96 2.28
N TYR A 274 0.21 4.53 3.47
CA TYR A 274 -0.86 5.05 4.33
C TYR A 274 -0.27 5.93 5.44
N ALA A 275 -1.14 6.61 6.17
CA ALA A 275 -0.80 7.25 7.42
C ALA A 275 -1.65 6.68 8.57
N SER A 276 -1.09 6.60 9.77
CA SER A 276 -1.79 6.12 10.96
C SER A 276 -1.38 6.90 12.20
N LEU A 277 -2.35 7.13 13.09
CA LEU A 277 -2.11 7.77 14.38
C LEU A 277 -1.50 6.73 15.33
N GLU A 278 -0.30 7.01 15.82
CA GLU A 278 0.48 6.07 16.64
C GLU A 278 1.14 6.80 17.81
N THR A 279 1.49 6.05 18.85
CA THR A 279 2.28 6.59 19.97
C THR A 279 3.73 6.15 19.83
N HIS A 280 4.62 7.10 19.63
CA HIS A 280 6.07 6.87 19.56
C HIS A 280 6.80 7.89 20.43
N PHE A 281 7.83 7.44 21.15
CA PHE A 281 8.65 8.29 22.01
C PHE A 281 7.83 9.21 22.95
N GLY A 282 6.73 8.67 23.51
CA GLY A 282 5.85 9.38 24.45
C GLY A 282 4.96 10.47 23.83
N ARG A 283 4.82 10.52 22.49
CA ARG A 283 3.95 11.46 21.78
C ARG A 283 3.02 10.72 20.82
N GLU A 284 1.81 11.22 20.71
CA GLU A 284 0.91 10.84 19.62
C GLU A 284 1.34 11.59 18.35
N VAL A 285 1.58 10.83 17.29
CA VAL A 285 2.07 11.32 16.00
C VAL A 285 1.38 10.60 14.87
N LEU A 286 1.21 11.28 13.74
CA LEU A 286 0.72 10.66 12.53
C LEU A 286 1.92 10.13 11.74
N VAL A 287 2.04 8.81 11.63
CA VAL A 287 3.14 8.14 10.93
C VAL A 287 2.73 7.90 9.48
N HIS A 288 3.39 8.60 8.55
CA HIS A 288 3.31 8.38 7.11
C HIS A 288 4.29 7.30 6.69
N ARG A 289 3.78 6.27 6.01
CA ARG A 289 4.58 5.23 5.37
C ARG A 289 4.33 5.27 3.88
N LYS A 290 5.42 5.32 3.09
CA LYS A 290 5.37 5.30 1.63
C LYS A 290 6.40 4.32 1.10
N GLY A 291 5.93 3.19 0.57
CA GLY A 291 6.76 2.01 0.35
C GLY A 291 7.39 1.51 1.65
N ALA A 292 6.67 1.59 2.76
CA ALA A 292 7.10 1.02 4.03
C ALA A 292 5.91 0.41 4.76
N THR A 293 6.12 -0.69 5.47
CA THR A 293 5.07 -1.48 6.11
C THR A 293 5.17 -1.39 7.64
N LEU A 294 4.07 -1.65 8.35
CA LEU A 294 4.10 -1.78 9.82
C LEU A 294 4.79 -3.10 10.19
N ALA A 295 5.79 -3.00 11.05
CA ALA A 295 6.66 -4.06 11.54
C ALA A 295 6.74 -4.05 13.08
N ALA A 296 5.60 -3.82 13.75
CA ALA A 296 5.49 -4.01 15.21
C ALA A 296 5.86 -5.44 15.63
N GLY A 297 6.23 -5.63 16.89
CA GLY A 297 6.73 -6.91 17.41
C GLY A 297 5.79 -8.08 17.11
N GLY A 298 6.25 -9.05 16.33
CA GLY A 298 5.50 -10.27 15.97
C GLY A 298 4.53 -10.12 14.79
N THR A 299 4.25 -8.89 14.33
CA THR A 299 3.37 -8.62 13.18
C THR A 299 3.90 -9.31 11.94
N LEU A 300 3.03 -10.05 11.25
CA LEU A 300 3.39 -10.72 10.00
C LEU A 300 3.50 -9.68 8.88
N GLY A 301 4.56 -9.77 8.09
CA GLY A 301 4.83 -8.88 6.95
C GLY A 301 5.19 -9.66 5.69
N ILE A 302 5.21 -8.93 4.57
CA ILE A 302 5.58 -9.39 3.24
C ILE A 302 6.58 -8.37 2.70
N ILE A 303 7.79 -8.79 2.38
CA ILE A 303 8.76 -7.95 1.65
C ILE A 303 8.82 -8.51 0.23
N PRO A 304 8.25 -7.82 -0.77
CA PRO A 304 8.32 -8.26 -2.14
C PRO A 304 9.72 -7.97 -2.68
N GLY A 305 10.25 -8.87 -3.49
CA GLY A 305 11.34 -8.51 -4.39
C GLY A 305 10.84 -7.66 -5.56
N SER A 306 11.68 -7.45 -6.57
CA SER A 306 11.20 -7.04 -7.89
C SER A 306 10.50 -8.22 -8.59
N GLN A 307 9.74 -7.94 -9.66
CA GLN A 307 9.10 -8.98 -10.46
C GLN A 307 10.11 -10.06 -10.88
N GLY A 308 9.77 -11.32 -10.62
CA GLY A 308 10.61 -12.48 -10.90
C GLY A 308 11.77 -12.74 -9.92
N THR A 309 11.86 -11.98 -8.83
CA THR A 309 12.84 -12.23 -7.75
C THR A 309 12.17 -12.81 -6.50
N SER A 310 12.97 -13.17 -5.49
CA SER A 310 12.43 -13.78 -4.27
C SER A 310 11.64 -12.76 -3.43
N SER A 311 10.50 -13.20 -2.90
CA SER A 311 9.74 -12.50 -1.86
C SER A 311 9.90 -13.17 -0.50
N TYR A 312 9.69 -12.42 0.58
CA TYR A 312 9.92 -12.88 1.94
C TYR A 312 8.70 -12.66 2.81
N LEU A 313 8.33 -13.68 3.59
CA LEU A 313 7.43 -13.52 4.73
C LEU A 313 8.26 -13.26 5.98
N VAL A 314 7.94 -12.20 6.69
CA VAL A 314 8.74 -11.72 7.83
C VAL A 314 7.88 -11.52 9.06
N ARG A 315 8.52 -11.41 10.23
CA ARG A 315 7.87 -10.95 11.46
C ARG A 315 8.55 -9.67 11.93
N GLY A 316 7.73 -8.68 12.26
CA GLY A 316 8.19 -7.39 12.74
C GLY A 316 8.98 -7.51 14.04
N LYS A 317 10.09 -6.76 14.11
CA LYS A 317 10.93 -6.70 15.31
C LYS A 317 10.43 -5.67 16.33
N GLY A 318 9.52 -4.78 15.93
CA GLY A 318 9.06 -3.66 16.76
C GLY A 318 10.21 -2.68 17.07
N ASN A 319 11.02 -2.35 16.05
CA ASN A 319 12.13 -1.43 16.24
C ASN A 319 11.59 0.01 16.39
N PRO A 320 11.75 0.67 17.56
CA PRO A 320 11.27 2.04 17.75
C PRO A 320 11.97 3.04 16.81
N ASP A 321 13.23 2.79 16.45
CA ASP A 321 14.02 3.63 15.56
C ASP A 321 13.48 3.67 14.11
N SER A 322 12.62 2.73 13.72
CA SER A 322 11.94 2.77 12.43
C SER A 322 10.46 3.14 12.54
N PHE A 323 10.04 3.69 13.69
CA PHE A 323 8.63 3.85 14.05
C PHE A 323 7.85 2.54 13.85
N ASN A 324 8.45 1.43 14.29
CA ASN A 324 7.96 0.07 14.06
C ASN A 324 7.67 -0.20 12.58
N SER A 325 8.57 0.18 11.67
CA SER A 325 8.37 -0.02 10.22
C SER A 325 9.50 -0.84 9.59
N CYS A 326 9.23 -1.44 8.43
CA CYS A 326 10.23 -2.00 7.53
C CYS A 326 9.87 -1.69 6.06
N SER A 327 10.70 -2.16 5.11
CA SER A 327 10.31 -2.23 3.68
C SER A 327 8.98 -2.98 3.50
#